data_AF-A0A848TIC1-F1
#
_entry.id   AF-A0A848TIC1-F1
#
_cell.length_a   1.000
_cell.length_b   1.000
_cell.length_c   1.000
_cell.angle_alpha   90.00
_cell.angle_beta   90.00
_cell.angle_gamma   90.00
#
_symmetry.space_group_name_H-M   'P 1'
#
loop_
_entity.id
_entity.type
_entity.pdbx_description
1 polymer ?
#
loop_
_entity_poly.entity_id
_entity_poly.type
_entity_poly.pdbx_seq_one_letter_code
_entity_poly.pdbx_strand_id
1 'polypeptide(L)' 'MSNLLTILGIESSCDDTAAAVVRSDRTILSSVVADQTA' A
#
# COMPACT_ATOMS: atom_id res chain seq x y z
N MET A 1 10.32 9.78 -20.55
CA MET A 1 9.43 9.13 -19.56
C MET A 1 10.22 9.04 -18.26
N SER A 2 9.75 9.64 -17.17
CA SER A 2 10.39 9.42 -15.87
C SER A 2 10.04 8.00 -15.41
N ASN A 3 11.06 7.21 -15.06
CA ASN A 3 10.83 5.90 -14.47
C ASN A 3 10.64 6.10 -12.97
N LEU A 4 9.38 6.26 -12.56
CA LEU A 4 9.03 6.43 -11.15
C LEU A 4 9.17 5.09 -10.42
N LEU A 5 9.82 5.12 -9.25
CA LEU A 5 9.89 3.94 -8.40
C LEU A 5 8.48 3.57 -7.95
N THR A 6 8.14 2.29 -8.08
CA THR A 6 6.89 1.71 -7.60
C THR A 6 7.20 0.91 -6.34
N ILE A 7 6.48 1.18 -5.26
CA ILE A 7 6.76 0.67 -3.92
C ILE A 7 5.54 -0.09 -3.43
N LEU A 8 5.75 -1.29 -2.86
CA LEU A 8 4.75 -2.04 -2.12
C LEU A 8 4.93 -1.76 -0.63
N GLY A 9 3.93 -1.15 0.01
CA GLY A 9 3.82 -1.04 1.46
C GLY A 9 2.92 -2.14 2.01
N ILE A 10 3.34 -2.77 3.10
CA ILE A 10 2.56 -3.73 3.89
C ILE A 10 2.53 -3.20 5.31
N GLU A 11 1.34 -3.09 5.88
CA GLU A 11 1.11 -2.71 7.27
C GLU A 11 0.37 -3.85 7.98
N SER A 12 0.97 -4.37 9.03
CA SER A 12 0.49 -5.56 9.75
C SER A 12 0.68 -5.47 11.26
N SER A 13 0.90 -4.26 11.80
CA SER A 13 1.11 -4.08 13.24
C SER A 13 -0.19 -3.91 14.03
N CYS A 14 -1.30 -3.63 13.36
CA CYS A 14 -2.62 -3.40 13.95
C CYS A 14 -3.55 -4.61 13.74
N ASP A 15 -4.82 -4.45 14.12
CA ASP A 15 -5.86 -5.47 13.95
C ASP A 15 -6.15 -5.72 12.45
N ASP A 16 -6.09 -4.69 11.62
CA ASP A 16 -6.25 -4.83 10.16
C ASP A 16 -4.93 -5.07 9.46
N THR A 17 -4.96 -5.87 8.39
CA THR A 17 -3.84 -5.96 7.45
C THR A 17 -4.08 -5.03 6.27
N ALA A 18 -3.11 -4.17 5.94
CA ALA A 18 -3.22 -3.27 4.80
C ALA A 18 -2.06 -3.45 3.81
N ALA A 19 -2.36 -3.20 2.54
CA ALA A 19 -1.36 -3.16 1.47
C ALA A 19 -1.63 -1.96 0.54
N ALA A 20 -0.56 -1.31 0.10
CA ALA A 20 -0.65 -0.21 -0.85
C ALA A 20 0.47 -0.27 -1.90
N VAL A 21 0.14 0.11 -3.12
CA VAL A 21 1.12 0.33 -4.19
C VAL A 21 1.17 1.82 -4.48
N VAL A 22 2.34 2.42 -4.27
CA VAL A 22 2.57 3.87 -4.45
C VAL A 22 3.72 4.13 -5.41
N ARG A 23 3.71 5.31 -6.03
CA ARG A 23 4.85 5.84 -6.80
C ARG A 23 5.65 6.84 -5.97
N SER A 24 6.93 7.01 -6.29
CA SER A 24 7.83 7.97 -5.60
C SER A 24 7.38 9.43 -5.69
N ASP A 25 6.49 9.77 -6.62
CA ASP A 25 5.86 11.09 -6.73
C ASP A 25 4.63 11.26 -5.82
N ARG A 26 4.38 10.29 -4.93
CA ARG A 26 3.26 10.22 -3.97
C ARG A 26 1.92 9.84 -4.60
N THR A 27 1.89 9.42 -5.86
CA THR A 27 0.68 8.84 -6.45
C THR A 27 0.35 7.49 -5.80
N ILE A 28 -0.90 7.32 -5.34
CA ILE A 28 -1.43 6.04 -4.87
C ILE A 28 -2.06 5.31 -6.06
N LEU A 29 -1.59 4.10 -6.35
CA LEU A 29 -2.13 3.27 -7.43
C LEU A 29 -3.18 2.28 -6.91
N SER A 30 -2.99 1.78 -5.69
CA SER A 30 -3.93 0.90 -5.00
C SER A 30 -3.73 1.03 -3.49
N SER A 31 -4.81 0.89 -2.73
CA SER A 31 -4.82 0.82 -1.27
C SER A 31 -5.97 -0.09 -0.87
N VAL A 32 -5.64 -1.18 -0.17
CA VAL A 32 -6.61 -2.17 0.30
C VAL A 32 -6.35 -2.43 1.78
N VAL A 33 -7.44 -2.49 2.53
CA VAL A 33 -7.45 -2.90 3.94
C VAL A 33 -8.28 -4.18 4.00
N ALA A 34 -7.70 -5.22 4.58
CA ALA A 34 -8.35 -6.48 4.88
C ALA A 34 -8.58 -6.55 6.38
N ASP A 35 -9.85 -6.46 6.77
CA ASP A 35 -10.30 -6.66 8.15
C ASP A 35 -9.92 -8.10 8.59
N GLN A 36 -9.41 -8.24 9.82
CA GLN A 36 -9.09 -9.54 10.42
C GLN A 36 -10.02 -9.89 11.59
N THR A 37 -11.19 -9.27 11.68
CA THR A 37 -12.23 -9.72 12.59
C THR A 37 -12.71 -11.13 12.20
N ALA A 38 -12.71 -12.03 13.18
CA ALA A 38 -13.10 -13.43 13.04
C ALA A 38 -14.62 -13.64 13.08
#